data_AF-A0AAJ6E9Q2-F1
#
_entry.id   AF-A0AAJ6E9Q2-F1
#
_cell.length_a   1.000
_cell.length_b   1.000
_cell.length_c   1.000
_cell.angle_alpha   90.00
_cell.angle_beta   90.00
_cell.angle_gamma   90.00
#
_symmetry.space_group_name_H-M   'P 1'
#
loop_
_entity.id
_entity.type
_entity.pdbx_description
1 polymer ?
#
loop_
_entity_poly.entity_id
_entity_poly.type
_entity_poly.pdbx_seq_one_letter_code
_entity_poly.pdbx_strand_id
1 'polypeptide(L)'
;MSTLKPLQIDVVSDVVCPWCYIGKHRIESALAFVPDVPVKLNFRPFFLNPWVPREGISREDYLTTKFGSVEAYKGIAGRVVAAASEEGLVYRPELVARQPNTIDCHRLILWAEAIGKAPEMKQRLMELYFRDGGDLTDVNVLVQAAADVGLDAEDVRRRLATDEDVARISADAQEAADKGISGVPTYVFAQKYAVSGAQDPNLLARAIRQVSAEINAQAAE
;
A
#
# COMPACT_ATOMS: atom_id res chain seq x y z
N MET A 1 -16.25 -24.85 -20.89
CA MET A 1 -16.29 -24.37 -19.49
C MET A 1 -16.13 -22.86 -19.55
N SER A 2 -17.10 -22.09 -19.06
CA SER A 2 -16.97 -20.62 -19.02
C SER A 2 -15.81 -20.24 -18.12
N THR A 3 -14.82 -19.54 -18.65
CA THR A 3 -13.68 -19.04 -17.86
C THR A 3 -14.15 -17.87 -17.01
N LEU A 4 -14.06 -17.99 -15.69
CA LEU A 4 -14.39 -16.90 -14.76
C LEU A 4 -13.58 -15.64 -15.10
N LYS A 5 -14.27 -14.49 -15.20
CA LYS A 5 -13.63 -13.19 -15.33
C LYS A 5 -12.89 -12.85 -14.03
N PRO A 6 -11.60 -12.44 -14.07
CA PRO A 6 -10.88 -12.04 -12.88
C PRO A 6 -11.54 -10.85 -12.17
N LEU A 7 -11.79 -11.01 -10.87
CA LEU A 7 -12.27 -9.93 -10.02
C LEU A 7 -11.15 -8.90 -9.84
N GLN A 8 -11.42 -7.65 -10.23
CA GLN A 8 -10.52 -6.53 -9.95
C GLN A 8 -10.69 -6.08 -8.50
N ILE A 9 -9.59 -5.97 -7.76
CA ILE A 9 -9.55 -5.39 -6.42
C ILE A 9 -8.48 -4.32 -6.40
N ASP A 10 -8.89 -3.07 -6.20
CA ASP A 10 -7.99 -1.95 -6.01
C ASP A 10 -7.79 -1.72 -4.50
N VAL A 11 -6.54 -1.77 -4.06
CA VAL A 11 -6.14 -1.49 -2.67
C VAL A 11 -5.60 -0.08 -2.60
N VAL A 12 -6.43 0.86 -2.17
CA VAL A 12 -6.02 2.25 -1.91
C VAL A 12 -5.23 2.28 -0.61
N SER A 13 -3.96 2.67 -0.70
CA SER A 13 -2.99 2.44 0.36
C SER A 13 -1.82 3.41 0.30
N ASP A 14 -1.21 3.71 1.45
CA ASP A 14 0.06 4.43 1.56
C ASP A 14 1.14 3.53 2.18
N VAL A 15 2.41 3.68 1.78
CA VAL A 15 3.53 2.84 2.27
C VAL A 15 3.93 3.16 3.71
N VAL A 16 3.61 4.36 4.19
CA VAL A 16 3.87 4.80 5.58
C VAL A 16 2.68 4.58 6.51
N CYS A 17 1.60 3.94 6.03
CA CYS A 17 0.46 3.56 6.84
C CYS A 17 0.66 2.17 7.45
N PRO A 18 0.79 2.03 8.77
CA PRO A 18 1.03 0.70 9.34
C PRO A 18 -0.21 -0.20 9.27
N TRP A 19 -1.42 0.37 9.28
CA TRP A 19 -2.64 -0.40 9.01
C TRP A 19 -2.71 -0.90 7.56
N CYS A 20 -2.09 -0.21 6.60
CA CYS A 20 -1.97 -0.74 5.25
C CYS A 20 -1.00 -1.93 5.19
N TYR A 21 0.05 -1.93 6.01
CA TYR A 21 0.98 -3.05 6.08
C TYR A 21 0.30 -4.31 6.62
N ILE A 22 -0.45 -4.18 7.72
CA ILE A 22 -1.33 -5.23 8.27
C ILE A 22 -2.39 -5.64 7.24
N GLY A 23 -3.08 -4.66 6.64
CA GLY A 23 -4.14 -4.91 5.66
C GLY A 23 -3.67 -5.64 4.41
N LYS A 24 -2.45 -5.34 3.93
CA LYS A 24 -1.84 -6.07 2.81
C LYS A 24 -1.69 -7.56 3.13
N HIS A 25 -1.16 -7.90 4.31
CA HIS A 25 -1.08 -9.29 4.74
C HIS A 25 -2.47 -9.94 4.84
N ARG A 26 -3.46 -9.22 5.38
CA ARG A 26 -4.83 -9.73 5.52
C ARG A 26 -5.52 -9.99 4.18
N ILE A 27 -5.34 -9.14 3.16
CA ILE A 27 -5.89 -9.41 1.82
C ILE A 27 -5.17 -10.58 1.15
N GLU A 28 -3.86 -10.75 1.34
CA GLU A 28 -3.12 -11.92 0.83
C GLU A 28 -3.60 -13.22 1.48
N SER A 29 -3.83 -13.23 2.80
CA SER A 29 -4.45 -14.34 3.50
C SER A 29 -5.87 -14.62 2.99
N ALA A 30 -6.67 -13.59 2.74
CA ALA A 30 -8.00 -13.74 2.16
C ALA A 30 -7.98 -14.37 0.77
N LEU A 31 -7.00 -14.01 -0.08
CA LEU A 31 -6.79 -14.60 -1.40
C LEU A 31 -6.42 -16.09 -1.29
N ALA A 32 -5.62 -16.47 -0.30
CA ALA A 32 -5.30 -17.87 -0.03
C ALA A 32 -6.53 -18.70 0.40
N PHE A 33 -7.56 -18.10 0.97
CA PHE A 33 -8.82 -18.77 1.33
C PHE A 33 -9.77 -18.97 0.13
N VAL A 34 -9.49 -18.32 -1.00
CA VAL A 34 -10.32 -18.34 -2.22
C VAL A 34 -9.50 -18.67 -3.47
N PRO A 35 -8.69 -19.75 -3.47
CA PRO A 35 -7.77 -20.06 -4.57
C PRO A 35 -8.48 -20.36 -5.91
N ASP A 36 -9.77 -20.66 -5.85
CA ASP A 36 -10.66 -20.90 -6.98
C ASP A 36 -11.17 -19.62 -7.67
N VAL A 37 -11.00 -18.46 -7.04
CA VAL A 37 -11.47 -17.17 -7.57
C VAL A 37 -10.32 -16.44 -8.25
N PRO A 38 -10.34 -16.22 -9.58
CA PRO A 38 -9.33 -15.40 -10.22
C PRO A 38 -9.44 -13.95 -9.75
N VAL A 39 -8.35 -13.39 -9.23
CA VAL A 39 -8.29 -12.00 -8.76
C VAL A 39 -7.12 -11.28 -9.41
N LYS A 40 -7.35 -10.02 -9.80
CA LYS A 40 -6.29 -9.07 -10.13
C LYS A 40 -6.27 -7.99 -9.05
N LEU A 41 -5.18 -7.97 -8.28
CA LEU A 41 -4.95 -7.02 -7.21
C LEU A 41 -4.12 -5.85 -7.73
N ASN A 42 -4.62 -4.62 -7.62
CA ASN A 42 -3.87 -3.40 -7.98
C ASN A 42 -3.69 -2.53 -6.74
N PHE A 43 -2.57 -1.82 -6.64
CA PHE A 43 -2.32 -0.89 -5.53
C PHE A 43 -2.50 0.54 -6.03
N ARG A 44 -3.39 1.29 -5.38
CA ARG A 44 -3.70 2.68 -5.74
C ARG A 44 -3.08 3.64 -4.73
N PRO A 45 -2.49 4.76 -5.19
CA PRO A 45 -1.82 5.67 -4.30
C PRO A 45 -2.81 6.39 -3.38
N PHE A 46 -2.35 6.67 -2.18
CA PHE A 46 -2.97 7.58 -1.24
C PHE A 46 -1.86 8.31 -0.49
N PHE A 47 -2.04 9.60 -0.24
CA PHE A 47 -1.10 10.38 0.55
C PHE A 47 -1.70 10.64 1.92
N LEU A 48 -1.22 9.93 2.96
CA LEU A 48 -1.62 10.22 4.34
C LEU A 48 -1.10 11.58 4.82
N ASN A 49 0.01 12.01 4.25
CA ASN A 49 0.79 13.16 4.71
C ASN A 49 1.15 14.06 3.52
N PRO A 50 0.17 14.62 2.78
CA PRO A 50 0.44 15.43 1.60
C PRO A 50 1.20 16.73 1.91
N TRP A 51 1.23 17.12 3.19
CA TRP A 51 1.97 18.27 3.71
C TRP A 51 3.46 18.01 3.95
N VAL A 52 3.91 16.76 3.90
CA VAL A 52 5.34 16.42 4.06
C VAL A 52 6.07 16.77 2.77
N PRO A 53 7.13 17.61 2.83
CA PRO A 53 7.90 18.02 1.65
C PRO A 53 8.61 16.82 1.01
N ARG A 54 9.03 16.94 -0.25
CA ARG A 54 9.54 15.81 -1.04
C ARG A 54 10.78 15.16 -0.40
N GLU A 55 11.67 15.99 0.16
CA GLU A 55 12.84 15.56 0.92
C GLU A 55 12.51 14.87 2.25
N GLY A 56 11.25 14.92 2.70
CA GLY A 56 10.79 14.39 3.97
C GLY A 56 11.24 15.20 5.18
N ILE A 57 10.82 14.75 6.37
CA ILE A 57 11.14 15.39 7.65
C ILE A 57 11.64 14.37 8.67
N SER A 58 12.21 14.84 9.78
CA SER A 58 12.57 13.95 10.88
C SER A 58 11.32 13.25 11.42
N ARG A 59 11.48 12.02 11.93
CA ARG A 59 10.36 11.30 12.54
C ARG A 59 9.80 12.04 13.75
N GLU A 60 10.66 12.66 14.54
CA GLU A 60 10.27 13.44 15.73
C GLU A 60 9.39 14.64 15.37
N ASP A 61 9.80 15.44 14.38
CA ASP A 61 9.00 16.59 13.90
C ASP A 61 7.64 16.11 13.39
N TYR A 62 7.64 15.05 12.57
CA TYR A 62 6.39 14.48 12.07
C TYR A 62 5.45 14.05 13.19
N LEU A 63 5.97 13.32 14.19
CA LEU A 63 5.15 12.82 15.29
C LEU A 63 4.61 13.95 16.16
N THR A 64 5.42 14.98 16.39
CA THR A 64 5.03 16.17 17.14
C THR A 64 3.96 16.96 16.40
N THR A 65 4.15 17.22 15.10
CA THR A 65 3.16 17.94 14.29
C THR A 65 1.84 17.19 14.17
N LYS A 66 1.87 15.87 13.94
CA LYS A 66 0.66 15.09 13.66
C LYS A 66 -0.07 14.60 14.91
N PHE A 67 0.66 14.22 15.95
CA PHE A 67 0.12 13.58 17.15
C PHE A 67 0.31 14.42 18.42
N GLY A 68 0.90 15.61 18.30
CA GLY A 68 1.15 16.54 19.41
C GLY A 68 2.43 16.26 20.20
N SER A 69 2.90 15.00 20.22
CA SER A 69 4.20 14.63 20.79
C SER A 69 4.62 13.21 20.37
N VAL A 70 5.91 12.91 20.49
CA VAL A 70 6.44 11.53 20.35
C VAL A 70 5.80 10.59 21.36
N GLU A 71 5.60 11.05 22.61
CA GLU A 71 5.02 10.23 23.69
C GLU A 71 3.56 9.85 23.41
N ALA A 72 2.75 10.80 22.90
CA ALA A 72 1.37 10.52 22.50
C ALA A 72 1.29 9.44 21.41
N TYR A 73 2.26 9.43 20.49
CA TYR A 73 2.33 8.40 19.46
C TYR A 73 2.73 7.02 20.00
N LYS A 74 3.54 6.91 21.06
CA LYS A 74 3.98 5.61 21.60
C LYS A 74 2.81 4.71 21.98
N GLY A 75 1.77 5.27 22.62
CA GLY A 75 0.56 4.52 22.97
C GLY A 75 -0.22 4.02 21.74
N ILE A 76 -0.25 4.81 20.66
CA ILE A 76 -0.86 4.42 19.38
C ILE A 76 -0.02 3.34 18.70
N ALA A 77 1.30 3.53 18.65
CA ALA A 77 2.24 2.60 18.05
C ALA A 77 2.19 1.23 18.73
N GLY A 78 2.07 1.17 20.06
CA GLY A 78 1.97 -0.10 20.80
C GLY A 78 0.81 -0.98 20.34
N ARG A 79 -0.37 -0.40 20.08
CA ARG A 79 -1.52 -1.15 19.55
C ARG A 79 -1.25 -1.71 18.16
N VAL A 80 -0.56 -0.94 17.33
CA VAL A 80 -0.21 -1.31 15.97
C VAL A 80 0.86 -2.40 15.95
N VAL A 81 1.85 -2.33 16.84
CA VAL A 81 2.88 -3.38 17.01
C VAL A 81 2.23 -4.70 17.43
N ALA A 82 1.31 -4.67 18.40
CA ALA A 82 0.57 -5.86 18.81
C ALA A 82 -0.22 -6.47 17.64
N ALA A 83 -1.00 -5.64 16.93
CA ALA A 83 -1.78 -6.11 15.78
C ALA A 83 -0.91 -6.62 14.63
N ALA A 84 0.26 -6.02 14.36
CA ALA A 84 1.20 -6.54 13.37
C ALA A 84 1.77 -7.91 13.78
N SER A 85 2.11 -8.07 15.06
CA SER A 85 2.65 -9.33 15.59
C SER A 85 1.64 -10.48 15.53
N GLU A 86 0.34 -10.21 15.70
CA GLU A 86 -0.72 -11.21 15.54
C GLU A 86 -0.78 -11.78 14.11
N GLU A 87 -0.36 -10.99 13.12
CA GLU A 87 -0.24 -11.37 11.71
C GLU A 87 1.16 -11.92 11.36
N GLY A 88 2.04 -12.13 12.34
CA GLY A 88 3.43 -12.54 12.10
C GLY A 88 4.30 -11.46 11.44
N LEU A 89 3.82 -10.21 11.37
CA LEU A 89 4.58 -9.08 10.84
C LEU A 89 5.45 -8.46 11.91
N VAL A 90 6.67 -8.09 11.52
CA VAL A 90 7.59 -7.35 12.39
C VAL A 90 7.42 -5.85 12.14
N TYR A 91 7.07 -5.11 13.18
CA TYR A 91 7.01 -3.66 13.18
C TYR A 91 7.89 -3.08 14.30
N ARG A 92 8.90 -2.31 13.90
CA ARG A 92 9.92 -1.68 14.75
C ARG A 92 9.87 -0.14 14.62
N PRO A 93 8.83 0.51 15.19
CA PRO A 93 8.64 1.96 15.09
C PRO A 93 9.83 2.78 15.57
N GLU A 94 10.62 2.24 16.51
CA GLU A 94 11.82 2.85 17.07
C GLU A 94 12.98 2.98 16.08
N LEU A 95 13.00 2.20 15.00
CA LEU A 95 14.02 2.29 13.96
C LEU A 95 13.71 3.36 12.90
N VAL A 96 12.46 3.86 12.86
CA VAL A 96 12.04 4.83 11.86
C VAL A 96 12.60 6.21 12.19
N ALA A 97 13.65 6.62 11.47
CA ALA A 97 14.30 7.91 11.71
C ALA A 97 13.66 9.08 10.93
N ARG A 98 13.03 8.80 9.79
CA ARG A 98 12.49 9.82 8.88
C ARG A 98 11.06 9.53 8.46
N GLN A 99 10.28 10.59 8.24
CA GLN A 99 8.98 10.49 7.59
C GLN A 99 9.12 10.96 6.14
N PRO A 100 8.94 10.06 5.15
CA PRO A 100 9.04 10.42 3.75
C PRO A 100 7.75 11.05 3.23
N ASN A 101 7.87 11.84 2.16
CA ASN A 101 6.82 11.96 1.16
C ASN A 101 6.81 10.68 0.33
N THR A 102 5.62 10.15 0.00
CA THR A 102 5.50 8.82 -0.61
C THR A 102 5.27 8.84 -2.12
N ILE A 103 5.38 10.01 -2.78
CA ILE A 103 5.22 10.13 -4.24
C ILE A 103 6.14 9.16 -4.99
N ASP A 104 7.43 9.14 -4.65
CA ASP A 104 8.42 8.32 -5.34
C ASP A 104 8.25 6.83 -5.00
N CYS A 105 7.76 6.50 -3.80
CA CYS A 105 7.37 5.14 -3.44
C CYS A 105 6.21 4.62 -4.30
N HIS A 106 5.21 5.48 -4.55
CA HIS A 106 4.07 5.14 -5.40
C HIS A 106 4.46 5.05 -6.88
N ARG A 107 5.41 5.87 -7.35
CA ARG A 107 6.01 5.72 -8.69
C ARG A 107 6.69 4.37 -8.85
N LEU A 108 7.46 3.91 -7.85
CA LEU A 108 8.07 2.59 -7.88
C LEU A 108 7.03 1.46 -7.97
N ILE A 109 5.94 1.56 -7.20
CA ILE A 109 4.84 0.57 -7.25
C ILE A 109 4.22 0.53 -8.66
N LEU A 110 3.93 1.70 -9.25
CA LEU A 110 3.44 1.82 -10.62
C LEU A 110 4.42 1.19 -11.63
N TRP A 111 5.72 1.45 -11.51
CA TRP A 111 6.70 0.92 -12.45
C TRP A 111 6.86 -0.59 -12.32
N ALA A 112 6.73 -1.13 -11.11
CA ALA A 112 6.72 -2.57 -10.89
C ALA A 112 5.46 -3.26 -11.46
N GLU A 113 4.34 -2.54 -11.68
CA GLU A 113 3.17 -3.10 -12.36
C GLU A 113 3.50 -3.60 -13.77
N ALA A 114 4.41 -2.93 -14.49
CA ALA A 114 4.79 -3.29 -15.86
C ALA A 114 5.42 -4.70 -15.96
N ILE A 115 6.03 -5.18 -14.87
CA ILE A 115 6.61 -6.52 -14.77
C ILE A 115 5.79 -7.46 -13.86
N GLY A 116 4.57 -7.05 -13.47
CA GLY A 116 3.69 -7.82 -12.59
C GLY A 116 4.18 -7.94 -11.14
N LYS A 117 5.02 -7.01 -10.67
CA LYS A 117 5.68 -7.02 -9.34
C LYS A 117 5.23 -5.92 -8.39
N ALA A 118 4.09 -5.28 -8.65
CA ALA A 118 3.58 -4.23 -7.77
C ALA A 118 3.30 -4.70 -6.32
N PRO A 119 2.73 -5.91 -6.07
CA PRO A 119 2.60 -6.44 -4.71
C PRO A 119 3.94 -6.61 -4.00
N GLU A 120 4.95 -7.11 -4.68
CA GLU A 120 6.31 -7.30 -4.15
C GLU A 120 6.99 -5.97 -3.89
N MET A 121 6.88 -4.99 -4.78
CA MET A 121 7.40 -3.64 -4.56
C MET A 121 6.73 -2.99 -3.34
N LYS A 122 5.41 -3.09 -3.23
CA LYS A 122 4.65 -2.57 -2.09
C LYS A 122 5.12 -3.21 -0.78
N GLN A 123 5.31 -4.54 -0.77
CA GLN A 123 5.84 -5.27 0.38
C GLN A 123 7.24 -4.78 0.73
N ARG A 124 8.14 -4.69 -0.25
CA ARG A 124 9.54 -4.31 -0.03
C ARG A 124 9.67 -2.92 0.60
N LEU A 125 8.92 -1.94 0.10
CA LEU A 125 8.92 -0.58 0.64
C LEU A 125 8.37 -0.52 2.07
N MET A 126 7.30 -1.26 2.35
CA MET A 126 6.72 -1.33 3.70
C MET A 126 7.65 -2.03 4.69
N GLU A 127 8.31 -3.12 4.29
CA GLU A 127 9.30 -3.80 5.12
C GLU A 127 10.52 -2.91 5.39
N LEU A 128 11.05 -2.23 4.36
CA LEU A 128 12.14 -1.29 4.54
C LEU A 128 11.77 -0.25 5.60
N TYR A 129 10.59 0.34 5.50
CA TYR A 129 10.17 1.37 6.44
C TYR A 129 9.86 0.83 7.84
N PHE A 130 8.99 -0.18 7.96
CA PHE A 130 8.45 -0.62 9.24
C PHE A 130 9.30 -1.66 9.95
N ARG A 131 9.99 -2.52 9.21
CA ARG A 131 10.85 -3.55 9.77
C ARG A 131 12.28 -3.02 9.83
N ASP A 132 12.83 -2.56 8.72
CA ASP A 132 14.28 -2.36 8.60
C ASP A 132 14.76 -0.95 9.00
N GLY A 133 13.84 0.01 9.21
CA GLY A 133 14.19 1.40 9.53
C GLY A 133 14.79 2.18 8.35
N GLY A 134 14.59 1.68 7.13
CA GLY A 134 15.08 2.26 5.90
C GLY A 134 14.48 3.64 5.62
N ASP A 135 15.33 4.56 5.17
CA ASP A 135 14.94 5.89 4.78
C ASP A 135 14.41 5.92 3.34
N LEU A 136 13.08 5.98 3.19
CA LEU A 136 12.45 6.06 1.87
C LEU A 136 12.56 7.45 1.20
N THR A 137 13.28 8.40 1.80
CA THR A 137 13.70 9.65 1.14
C THR A 137 15.04 9.52 0.42
N ASP A 138 15.81 8.46 0.71
CA ASP A 138 17.08 8.21 0.04
C ASP A 138 16.86 7.47 -1.30
N VAL A 139 17.25 8.13 -2.39
CA VAL A 139 17.19 7.58 -3.75
C VAL A 139 17.93 6.25 -3.86
N ASN A 140 19.04 6.05 -3.15
CA ASN A 140 19.79 4.80 -3.20
C ASN A 140 19.01 3.65 -2.54
N VAL A 141 18.30 3.92 -1.43
CA VAL A 141 17.41 2.95 -0.78
C VAL A 141 16.27 2.57 -1.72
N LEU A 142 15.66 3.56 -2.39
CA LEU A 142 14.59 3.34 -3.36
C LEU A 142 15.05 2.55 -4.59
N VAL A 143 16.22 2.87 -5.14
CA VAL A 143 16.82 2.13 -6.27
C VAL A 143 17.13 0.69 -5.89
N GLN A 144 17.71 0.46 -4.69
CA GLN A 144 17.98 -0.90 -4.22
C GLN A 144 16.69 -1.69 -4.02
N ALA A 145 15.66 -1.08 -3.41
CA ALA A 145 14.35 -1.71 -3.26
C ALA A 145 13.74 -2.14 -4.59
N ALA A 146 13.91 -1.31 -5.63
CA ALA A 146 13.45 -1.59 -6.98
C ALA A 146 14.24 -2.74 -7.63
N ALA A 147 15.56 -2.75 -7.47
CA ALA A 147 16.41 -3.83 -7.95
C ALA A 147 16.07 -5.18 -7.28
N ASP A 148 15.81 -5.18 -5.97
CA ASP A 148 15.44 -6.38 -5.21
C ASP A 148 14.16 -7.06 -5.75
N VAL A 149 13.27 -6.31 -6.41
CA VAL A 149 12.04 -6.84 -7.02
C VAL A 149 12.12 -7.01 -8.53
N GLY A 150 13.31 -6.79 -9.12
CA GLY A 150 13.61 -7.08 -10.53
C GLY A 150 13.47 -5.91 -11.51
N LEU A 151 13.39 -4.66 -11.02
CA LEU A 151 13.51 -3.49 -11.90
C LEU A 151 14.98 -3.17 -12.18
N ASP A 152 15.24 -2.53 -13.32
CA ASP A 152 16.59 -2.08 -13.69
C ASP A 152 17.00 -0.86 -12.83
N ALA A 153 18.09 -0.99 -12.08
CA ALA A 153 18.52 0.00 -11.09
C ALA A 153 18.91 1.35 -11.74
N GLU A 154 19.57 1.32 -12.91
CA GLU A 154 20.03 2.52 -13.61
C GLU A 154 18.86 3.25 -14.28
N ASP A 155 17.90 2.49 -14.82
CA ASP A 155 16.61 3.00 -15.30
C ASP A 155 15.84 3.70 -14.18
N VAL A 156 15.65 3.02 -13.05
CA VAL A 156 14.94 3.57 -11.89
C VAL A 156 15.62 4.83 -11.38
N ARG A 157 16.95 4.83 -11.23
CA ARG A 157 17.71 6.02 -10.81
C ARG A 157 17.49 7.20 -11.74
N ARG A 158 17.56 6.97 -13.06
CA ARG A 158 17.33 8.00 -14.08
C ARG A 158 15.92 8.56 -14.00
N ARG A 159 14.91 7.70 -13.83
CA ARG A 159 13.50 8.11 -13.76
C ARG A 159 13.19 8.86 -12.48
N LEU A 160 13.73 8.42 -11.33
CA LEU A 160 13.62 9.12 -10.04
C LEU A 160 14.23 10.52 -10.05
N ALA A 161 15.25 10.77 -10.88
CA ALA A 161 15.83 12.10 -11.06
C ALA A 161 14.94 13.08 -11.86
N THR A 162 13.75 12.65 -12.27
CA THR A 162 12.76 13.45 -13.02
C THR A 162 11.39 13.41 -12.34
N ASP A 163 10.45 14.19 -12.87
CA ASP A 163 9.04 14.18 -12.48
C ASP A 163 8.17 13.20 -13.27
N GLU A 164 8.77 12.24 -13.99
CA GLU A 164 8.04 11.21 -14.73
C GLU A 164 7.00 10.52 -13.84
N ASP A 165 5.74 10.45 -14.28
CA ASP A 165 4.60 9.89 -13.53
C ASP A 165 4.21 10.62 -12.22
N VAL A 166 4.87 11.69 -11.78
CA VAL A 166 4.45 12.45 -10.58
C VAL A 166 3.01 12.98 -10.73
N ALA A 167 2.70 13.56 -11.89
CA ALA A 167 1.36 14.08 -12.18
C ALA A 167 0.31 12.96 -12.22
N ARG A 168 0.68 11.79 -12.76
CA ARG A 168 -0.20 10.61 -12.82
C ARG A 168 -0.51 10.08 -11.43
N ILE A 169 0.50 9.84 -10.59
CA ILE A 169 0.30 9.36 -9.23
C ILE A 169 -0.53 10.36 -8.41
N SER A 170 -0.29 11.66 -8.60
CA SER A 170 -1.08 12.71 -7.93
C SER A 170 -2.55 12.68 -8.37
N ALA A 171 -2.82 12.51 -9.66
CA ALA A 171 -4.18 12.39 -10.19
C ALA A 171 -4.89 11.14 -9.69
N ASP A 172 -4.22 9.98 -9.68
CA ASP A 172 -4.76 8.72 -9.18
C ASP A 172 -5.11 8.82 -7.68
N ALA A 173 -4.28 9.51 -6.88
CA ALA A 173 -4.54 9.75 -5.47
C ALA A 173 -5.73 10.71 -5.25
N GLN A 174 -5.85 11.74 -6.09
CA GLN A 174 -6.99 12.67 -6.06
C GLN A 174 -8.29 11.96 -6.44
N GLU A 175 -8.28 11.08 -7.45
CA GLU A 175 -9.46 10.31 -7.85
C GLU A 175 -10.00 9.46 -6.69
N ALA A 176 -9.12 8.85 -5.90
CA ALA A 176 -9.53 8.10 -4.71
C ALA A 176 -10.26 9.00 -3.70
N ALA A 177 -9.74 10.22 -3.47
CA ALA A 177 -10.38 11.21 -2.60
C ALA A 177 -11.73 11.68 -3.14
N ASP A 178 -11.83 11.94 -4.46
CA ASP A 178 -13.07 12.35 -5.13
C ASP A 178 -14.15 11.25 -5.06
N LYS A 179 -13.73 9.99 -5.02
CA LYS A 179 -14.60 8.83 -4.75
C LYS A 179 -14.99 8.67 -3.28
N GLY A 180 -14.64 9.64 -2.42
CA GLY A 180 -15.00 9.67 -1.00
C GLY A 180 -14.09 8.83 -0.09
N ILE A 181 -12.96 8.34 -0.59
CA ILE A 181 -12.01 7.56 0.23
C ILE A 181 -11.20 8.53 1.06
N SER A 182 -11.45 8.55 2.38
CA SER A 182 -10.78 9.43 3.35
C SER A 182 -9.83 8.68 4.29
N GLY A 183 -9.70 7.36 4.13
CA GLY A 183 -8.87 6.51 4.99
C GLY A 183 -8.36 5.27 4.27
N VAL A 184 -7.24 4.74 4.76
CA VAL A 184 -6.54 3.59 4.18
C VAL A 184 -6.12 2.56 5.25
N PRO A 185 -6.05 1.26 4.90
CA PRO A 185 -6.32 0.69 3.58
C PRO A 185 -7.81 0.71 3.26
N THR A 186 -8.16 0.89 1.99
CA THR A 186 -9.52 0.70 1.48
C THR A 186 -9.46 -0.24 0.28
N TYR A 187 -10.27 -1.29 0.30
CA TYR A 187 -10.38 -2.28 -0.77
C TYR A 187 -11.60 -1.94 -1.63
N VAL A 188 -11.38 -1.69 -2.91
CA VAL A 188 -12.43 -1.40 -3.89
C VAL A 188 -12.59 -2.59 -4.81
N PHE A 189 -13.70 -3.31 -4.66
CA PHE A 189 -14.05 -4.49 -5.45
C PHE A 189 -14.82 -4.06 -6.69
N ALA A 190 -14.30 -4.43 -7.86
CA ALA A 190 -14.91 -4.19 -9.17
C ALA A 190 -15.35 -2.74 -9.42
N GLN A 191 -14.59 -1.77 -8.88
CA GLN A 191 -14.91 -0.33 -8.95
C GLN A 191 -16.30 0.04 -8.39
N LYS A 192 -16.94 -0.84 -7.63
CA LYS A 192 -18.34 -0.69 -7.19
C LYS A 192 -18.51 -0.74 -5.68
N TYR A 193 -17.84 -1.68 -5.01
CA TYR A 193 -17.99 -1.88 -3.57
C TYR A 193 -16.71 -1.49 -2.86
N ALA A 194 -16.80 -0.76 -1.75
CA ALA A 194 -15.65 -0.35 -0.94
C ALA A 194 -15.74 -0.96 0.46
N VAL A 195 -14.61 -1.47 0.94
CA VAL A 195 -14.43 -1.95 2.31
C VAL A 195 -13.26 -1.20 2.93
N SER A 196 -13.51 -0.41 3.96
CA SER A 196 -12.51 0.45 4.60
C SER A 196 -11.88 -0.21 5.83
N GLY A 197 -10.59 0.03 6.05
CA GLY A 197 -9.81 -0.45 7.19
C GLY A 197 -9.17 -1.83 6.95
N ALA A 198 -8.20 -2.19 7.80
CA ALA A 198 -7.54 -3.49 7.77
C ALA A 198 -8.49 -4.59 8.28
N GLN A 199 -9.50 -4.95 7.48
CA GLN A 199 -10.54 -5.92 7.86
C GLN A 199 -10.02 -7.35 8.01
N ASP A 200 -10.75 -8.15 8.79
CA ASP A 200 -10.49 -9.58 8.99
C ASP A 200 -10.39 -10.35 7.66
N PRO A 201 -9.41 -11.25 7.49
CA PRO A 201 -9.24 -12.03 6.26
C PRO A 201 -10.48 -12.84 5.84
N ASN A 202 -11.26 -13.37 6.79
CA ASN A 202 -12.49 -14.11 6.45
C ASN A 202 -13.58 -13.18 5.90
N LEU A 203 -13.66 -11.94 6.42
CA LEU A 203 -14.58 -10.94 5.88
C LEU A 203 -14.21 -10.59 4.44
N LEU A 204 -12.93 -10.34 4.19
CA LEU A 204 -12.42 -10.07 2.84
C LEU A 204 -12.65 -11.25 1.90
N ALA A 205 -12.39 -12.49 2.33
CA ALA A 205 -12.63 -13.69 1.53
C ALA A 205 -14.12 -13.87 1.17
N ARG A 206 -15.03 -13.61 2.12
CA ARG A 206 -16.48 -13.61 1.83
C ARG A 206 -16.86 -12.56 0.80
N ALA A 207 -16.33 -11.33 0.94
CA ALA A 207 -16.56 -10.26 -0.04
C ALA A 207 -16.04 -10.64 -1.44
N ILE A 208 -14.84 -11.24 -1.53
CA ILE A 208 -14.27 -11.72 -2.80
C ILE A 208 -15.20 -12.74 -3.47
N ARG A 209 -15.64 -13.77 -2.74
CA ARG A 209 -16.56 -14.79 -3.28
C ARG A 209 -17.87 -14.18 -3.76
N GLN A 210 -18.47 -13.32 -2.93
CA GLN A 210 -19.76 -12.70 -3.24
C GLN A 210 -19.69 -11.82 -4.49
N VAL A 211 -18.72 -10.90 -4.56
CA VAL A 211 -18.61 -9.96 -5.68
C VAL A 211 -18.17 -10.66 -6.97
N SER A 212 -17.29 -11.66 -6.88
CA SER A 212 -16.92 -12.47 -8.04
C SER A 212 -18.12 -13.21 -8.63
N ALA A 213 -18.97 -13.81 -7.79
CA ALA A 213 -20.18 -14.49 -8.23
C ALA A 213 -21.17 -13.52 -8.91
N GLU A 214 -21.37 -12.32 -8.36
CA GLU A 214 -22.24 -11.28 -8.96
C GLU A 214 -21.77 -10.90 -10.36
N ILE A 215 -20.49 -10.61 -10.54
CA ILE A 215 -19.92 -10.16 -11.83
C ILE A 215 -19.99 -11.26 -12.88
N ASN A 216 -19.72 -12.50 -12.49
CA ASN A 216 -19.74 -13.63 -13.42
C ASN A 216 -21.16 -14.08 -13.77
N ALA A 217 -22.15 -13.85 -12.91
CA ALA A 217 -23.56 -14.02 -13.24
C ALA A 217 -24.02 -12.97 -14.28
N GLN A 218 -23.72 -11.68 -14.03
CA GLN A 218 -24.04 -10.59 -14.96
C GLN A 218 -23.35 -10.73 -16.33
N ALA A 219 -22.21 -11.42 -16.40
CA ALA A 219 -21.49 -11.66 -17.64
C ALA A 219 -22.00 -12.87 -18.44
N ALA A 220 -22.81 -13.73 -17.83
CA ALA A 220 -23.39 -14.91 -18.46
C ALA A 220 -24.80 -14.66 -19.03
N GLU A 221 -25.42 -13.55 -18.62
CA GLU A 221 -26.64 -12.97 -19.20
C GLU A 221 -26.32 -12.15 -20.46
#